data_AF-A0AAD9IXR8-F1
#
_entry.id   AF-A0AAD9IXR8-F1
#
_cell.length_a   1.000
_cell.length_b   1.000
_cell.length_c   1.000
_cell.angle_alpha   90.00
_cell.angle_beta   90.00
_cell.angle_gamma   90.00
#
_symmetry.space_group_name_H-M   'P 1'
#
loop_
_entity.id
_entity.type
_entity.pdbx_description
1 polymer ?
#
loop_
_entity_poly.entity_id
_entity_poly.type
_entity_poly.pdbx_seq_one_letter_code
_entity_poly.pdbx_strand_id
1 'polypeptide(L)'
;MARVHLFLHRSVTLVKIINCIKKPKKCLETNVTVPHDTDPGMLLTRDFTTTIDLVDTDAKKWVFYIWKYKDAELVNGDPDEVEVDIPNFEPYICPHVTSDILFGSLISDGKFYQVWKGRMVRGVNDYKDVAIKTDKGCNEGYIRYLYRQGESLNKLRNHDYIIDCLGTTPDYRFLMMELSPVGNLKQYVEAKTKEGTFSLPRSPPFEFNLINQIYLGVEAVHFLSPPSLFYCLCASNVIMSGDGTCKLSGFANWNMVRHREEWEEKNRLPRPIQWLSPEAIRLKHTYPSDIWSFGIVMWEIFSPGQEPFQEFSRKEIRQRIFCGQKLHKPIKCSNKIQPVDKYRRALYEVCQRKI
;
A
#
# COMPACT_ATOMS: atom_id res chain seq x y z
N MET A 1 8.39 14.85 -2.93
CA MET A 1 7.28 15.79 -2.71
C MET A 1 6.95 15.73 -1.23
N ALA A 2 7.17 16.82 -0.50
CA ALA A 2 6.76 16.91 0.90
C ALA A 2 5.31 17.40 0.93
N ARG A 3 4.50 16.88 1.86
CA ARG A 3 3.07 17.21 1.94
C ARG A 3 2.80 17.85 3.28
N VAL A 4 2.27 19.07 3.26
CA VAL A 4 1.90 19.80 4.48
C VAL A 4 0.39 19.76 4.61
N HIS A 5 -0.07 19.26 5.75
CA HIS A 5 -1.48 19.30 6.14
C HIS A 5 -1.71 20.56 6.96
N LEU A 6 -2.53 21.46 6.46
CA LEU A 6 -2.94 22.67 7.19
C LEU A 6 -4.31 22.42 7.80
N PHE A 7 -4.39 22.59 9.11
CA PHE A 7 -5.66 22.65 9.84
C PHE A 7 -6.03 24.11 10.01
N LEU A 8 -7.07 24.56 9.29
CA LEU A 8 -7.49 25.95 9.30
C LEU A 8 -8.78 26.09 10.11
N HIS A 9 -8.72 26.99 11.10
CA HIS A 9 -9.87 27.33 11.91
C HIS A 9 -10.86 28.21 11.11
N ARG A 10 -12.13 28.20 11.54
CA ARG A 10 -13.38 28.79 10.99
C ARG A 10 -13.38 30.19 10.34
N SER A 11 -12.23 30.85 10.13
CA SER A 11 -12.08 32.25 9.71
C SER A 11 -11.13 32.46 8.52
N VAL A 12 -10.68 31.40 7.86
CA VAL A 12 -9.63 31.47 6.82
C VAL A 12 -10.13 30.87 5.49
N THR A 13 -10.16 31.68 4.44
CA THR A 13 -10.72 31.30 3.13
C THR A 13 -9.67 31.20 2.03
N LEU A 14 -8.46 31.75 2.20
CA LEU A 14 -7.40 31.69 1.18
C LEU A 14 -5.99 31.61 1.79
N VAL A 15 -5.19 30.64 1.34
CA VAL A 15 -3.77 30.51 1.69
C VAL A 15 -2.94 30.80 0.43
N LYS A 16 -2.05 31.80 0.48
CA LYS A 16 -1.05 32.01 -0.59
C LYS A 16 0.32 31.58 -0.07
N ILE A 17 1.02 30.78 -0.88
CA ILE A 17 2.24 30.08 -0.47
C ILE A 17 3.41 30.71 -1.20
N ILE A 18 4.40 31.19 -0.45
CA ILE A 18 5.58 31.85 -1.03
C ILE A 18 6.82 31.09 -0.56
N ASN A 19 7.59 30.57 -1.52
CA ASN A 19 8.89 29.97 -1.22
C ASN A 19 9.92 31.10 -1.02
N CYS A 20 10.29 31.39 0.23
CA CYS A 20 11.16 32.52 0.56
C CYS A 20 12.67 32.29 0.32
N ILE A 21 13.13 31.10 -0.10
CA ILE A 21 14.58 30.82 -0.19
C ILE A 21 15.15 31.09 -1.60
N LYS A 22 14.35 31.07 -2.66
CA LYS A 22 14.77 31.52 -4.00
C LYS A 22 13.98 32.76 -4.36
N LYS A 23 14.69 33.90 -4.54
CA LYS A 23 14.25 35.20 -5.06
C LYS A 23 12.85 35.19 -5.72
N PRO A 24 12.00 36.22 -5.53
CA PRO A 24 10.54 36.27 -5.72
C PRO A 24 9.98 36.03 -7.15
N LYS A 25 10.62 35.19 -7.96
CA LYS A 25 10.31 34.91 -9.37
C LYS A 25 9.65 33.55 -9.61
N LYS A 26 9.42 32.73 -8.57
CA LYS A 26 8.61 31.50 -8.65
C LYS A 26 7.68 31.39 -7.45
N CYS A 27 6.73 32.31 -7.36
CA CYS A 27 5.53 32.09 -6.56
C CYS A 27 4.71 31.00 -7.25
N LEU A 28 4.53 29.85 -6.60
CA LEU A 28 3.49 28.91 -7.01
C LEU A 28 2.18 29.44 -6.46
N GLU A 29 1.41 30.15 -7.29
CA GLU A 29 0.03 30.49 -6.97
C GLU A 29 -0.82 29.23 -7.14
N THR A 30 -0.97 28.47 -6.07
CA THR A 30 -2.03 27.48 -5.97
C THR A 30 -3.21 28.09 -5.25
N ASN A 31 -4.24 28.49 -6.01
CA ASN A 31 -5.56 28.69 -5.45
C ASN A 31 -6.02 27.33 -4.92
N VAL A 32 -6.27 27.23 -3.61
CA VAL A 32 -6.94 26.05 -3.06
C VAL A 32 -8.38 26.12 -3.55
N THR A 33 -8.67 25.49 -4.70
CA THR A 33 -10.01 25.39 -5.24
C THR A 33 -10.82 24.47 -4.33
N VAL A 34 -11.79 25.06 -3.65
CA VAL A 34 -12.83 24.34 -2.93
C VAL A 34 -13.64 23.53 -3.96
N PRO A 35 -14.02 22.26 -3.70
CA PRO A 35 -14.81 21.47 -4.63
C PRO A 35 -16.07 22.23 -5.06
N HIS A 36 -16.31 22.29 -6.37
CA HIS A 36 -17.37 23.10 -7.01
C HIS A 36 -18.80 22.80 -6.53
N ASP A 37 -19.03 21.71 -5.80
CA ASP A 37 -20.34 21.30 -5.28
C ASP A 37 -20.62 21.74 -3.83
N THR A 38 -19.79 22.63 -3.26
CA THR A 38 -19.96 23.08 -1.88
C THR A 38 -20.47 24.51 -1.85
N ASP A 39 -21.67 24.72 -1.31
CA ASP A 39 -22.25 26.05 -1.10
C ASP A 39 -21.25 26.95 -0.33
N PRO A 40 -20.85 28.13 -0.85
CA PRO A 40 -19.92 29.03 -0.18
C PRO A 40 -20.35 29.39 1.25
N GLY A 41 -21.66 29.39 1.52
CA GLY A 41 -22.22 29.60 2.86
C GLY A 41 -21.95 28.46 3.85
N MET A 42 -21.74 27.21 3.38
CA MET A 42 -21.47 26.06 4.24
C MET A 42 -20.03 26.03 4.78
N LEU A 43 -19.04 26.55 4.04
CA LEU A 43 -17.63 26.56 4.49
C LEU A 43 -17.36 27.54 5.62
N LEU A 44 -18.13 28.62 5.73
CA LEU A 44 -17.99 29.63 6.79
C LEU A 44 -18.26 29.08 8.21
N THR A 45 -18.70 27.82 8.34
CA THR A 45 -19.17 27.25 9.61
C THR A 45 -18.39 26.04 10.13
N ARG A 46 -17.40 25.51 9.39
CA ARG A 46 -16.68 24.28 9.78
C ARG A 46 -15.17 24.39 9.58
N ASP A 47 -14.42 23.85 10.55
CA ASP A 47 -12.98 23.63 10.40
C ASP A 47 -12.74 22.69 9.21
N PHE A 48 -11.74 23.01 8.38
CA PHE A 48 -11.41 22.19 7.23
C PHE A 48 -9.90 21.94 7.14
N THR A 49 -9.54 20.78 6.60
CA THR A 49 -8.16 20.38 6.36
C THR A 49 -7.88 20.47 4.87
N THR A 50 -6.82 21.17 4.49
CA THR A 50 -6.31 21.16 3.12
C THR A 50 -4.90 20.60 3.08
N THR A 51 -4.51 20.14 1.90
CA THR A 51 -3.24 19.47 1.66
C THR A 51 -2.50 20.19 0.55
N ILE A 52 -1.25 20.56 0.82
CA ILE A 52 -0.38 21.22 -0.15
C ILE A 52 0.78 20.29 -0.46
N ASP A 53 0.97 20.01 -1.74
CA ASP A 53 2.12 19.27 -2.22
C ASP A 53 3.27 20.25 -2.54
N LEU A 54 4.35 20.17 -1.78
CA LEU A 54 5.55 20.98 -1.96
C LEU A 54 6.42 20.37 -3.06
N VAL A 55 6.62 21.16 -4.12
CA VAL A 55 7.33 20.75 -5.35
C VAL A 55 8.86 20.87 -5.21
N ASP A 56 9.35 21.74 -4.32
CA ASP A 56 10.78 21.92 -4.04
C ASP A 56 11.15 21.27 -2.70
N THR A 57 11.61 20.01 -2.75
CA THR A 57 12.02 19.24 -1.56
C THR A 57 13.41 19.58 -1.04
N ASP A 58 14.18 20.41 -1.76
CA ASP A 58 15.52 20.81 -1.34
C ASP A 58 15.48 22.01 -0.38
N ALA A 59 14.33 22.68 -0.28
CA ALA A 59 14.10 23.77 0.66
C ALA A 59 13.87 23.22 2.08
N LYS A 60 14.77 23.56 3.01
CA LYS A 60 14.71 23.15 4.42
C LYS A 60 13.63 23.88 5.24
N LYS A 61 13.13 25.00 4.72
CA LYS A 61 12.19 25.88 5.41
C LYS A 61 11.20 26.47 4.42
N TRP A 62 9.93 26.50 4.81
CA TRP A 62 8.84 27.13 4.06
C TRP A 62 8.13 28.16 4.94
N VAL A 63 7.71 29.27 4.33
CA VAL A 63 6.91 30.30 4.99
C VAL A 63 5.55 30.35 4.31
N PHE A 64 4.50 30.13 5.08
CA PHE A 64 3.12 30.22 4.62
C PHE A 64 2.57 31.58 5.01
N TYR A 65 1.92 32.26 4.06
CA TYR A 65 1.24 33.52 4.31
C TYR A 65 -0.27 33.26 4.30
N ILE A 66 -0.95 33.58 5.39
CA ILE A 66 -2.36 33.24 5.59
C ILE A 66 -3.16 34.53 5.73
N TRP A 67 -4.11 34.77 4.81
CA TRP A 67 -5.01 35.92 4.88
C TRP A 67 -6.35 35.52 5.49
N LYS A 68 -6.85 36.37 6.39
CA LYS A 68 -8.15 36.20 7.03
C LYS A 68 -9.21 36.93 6.23
N TYR A 69 -10.35 36.27 6.04
CA TYR A 69 -11.51 36.85 5.38
C TYR A 69 -12.70 36.80 6.35
N LYS A 70 -13.50 37.86 6.38
CA LYS A 70 -14.75 37.93 7.13
C LYS A 70 -15.86 38.31 6.16
N ASP A 71 -16.94 37.51 6.13
CA ASP A 71 -18.09 37.76 5.24
C ASP A 71 -17.70 37.92 3.75
N ALA A 72 -16.75 37.10 3.30
CA ALA A 72 -16.14 37.15 1.96
C ALA A 72 -15.34 38.42 1.61
N GLU A 73 -15.13 39.33 2.57
CA GLU A 73 -14.23 40.47 2.44
C GLU A 73 -12.89 40.20 3.12
N LEU A 74 -11.81 40.69 2.51
CA LEU A 74 -10.47 40.59 3.10
C LEU A 74 -10.43 41.45 4.36
N VAL A 75 -10.06 40.85 5.50
CA VAL A 75 -9.82 41.65 6.70
C VAL A 75 -8.55 42.46 6.48
N ASN A 76 -8.65 43.79 6.55
CA ASN A 76 -7.50 44.67 6.42
C ASN A 76 -6.42 44.32 7.46
N GLY A 77 -5.24 43.94 6.99
CA GLY A 77 -4.09 43.57 7.82
C GLY A 77 -3.04 42.78 7.03
N ASP A 78 -1.84 42.71 7.58
CA ASP A 78 -0.79 41.85 7.06
C ASP A 78 -1.17 40.36 7.28
N PRO A 79 -0.78 39.46 6.35
CA PRO A 79 -1.02 38.03 6.52
C PRO A 79 -0.32 37.48 7.77
N ASP A 80 -0.90 36.45 8.39
CA ASP A 80 -0.16 35.67 9.37
C ASP A 80 0.96 34.89 8.66
N GLU A 81 2.19 35.03 9.15
CA GLU A 81 3.33 34.24 8.69
C GLU A 81 3.47 32.97 9.54
N VAL A 82 3.42 31.80 8.91
CA VAL A 82 3.69 30.52 9.57
C VAL A 82 4.94 29.91 8.96
N GLU A 83 6.01 29.89 9.74
CA GLU A 83 7.22 29.18 9.38
C GLU A 83 7.05 27.70 9.70
N VAL A 84 7.28 26.84 8.70
CA VAL A 84 7.31 25.39 8.89
C VAL A 84 8.69 24.92 8.51
N ASP A 85 9.42 24.44 9.51
CA ASP A 85 10.60 23.63 9.27
C ASP A 85 10.14 22.29 8.70
N ILE A 86 10.60 21.97 7.50
CA ILE A 86 10.44 20.59 7.02
C ILE A 86 11.47 19.79 7.81
N PRO A 87 11.05 18.85 8.69
CA PRO A 87 12.02 18.00 9.37
C PRO A 87 12.91 17.41 8.28
N ASN A 88 14.24 17.49 8.45
CA ASN A 88 15.22 17.03 7.47
C ASN A 88 14.65 15.79 6.80
N PHE A 89 14.30 15.91 5.51
CA PHE A 89 13.86 14.79 4.73
C PHE A 89 15.11 13.95 4.54
N GLU A 90 15.54 13.23 5.59
CA GLU A 90 16.33 12.05 5.40
C GLU A 90 15.44 11.19 4.51
N PRO A 91 15.82 10.95 3.25
CA PRO A 91 15.13 9.92 2.50
C PRO A 91 15.16 8.69 3.42
N TYR A 92 14.02 8.06 3.64
CA TYR A 92 13.97 6.78 4.36
C TYR A 92 14.71 5.76 3.49
N ILE A 93 16.03 5.82 3.51
CA ILE A 93 16.93 4.98 2.75
C ILE A 93 16.77 3.62 3.37
N CYS A 94 16.33 2.67 2.55
CA CYS A 94 16.37 1.27 2.92
C CYS A 94 17.82 0.93 3.31
N PRO A 95 18.07 0.42 4.54
CA PRO A 95 19.44 0.16 4.99
C PRO A 95 20.20 -0.70 3.98
N HIS A 96 21.47 -0.37 3.75
CA HIS A 96 22.32 -1.22 2.93
C HIS A 96 22.91 -2.35 3.76
N VAL A 97 22.68 -3.58 3.32
CA VAL A 97 23.35 -4.76 3.87
C VAL A 97 24.63 -4.98 3.09
N THR A 98 25.76 -4.75 3.73
CA THR A 98 27.10 -5.01 3.20
C THR A 98 27.69 -6.31 3.73
N SER A 99 27.01 -6.97 4.66
CA SER A 99 27.39 -8.26 5.22
C SER A 99 27.30 -9.38 4.20
N ASP A 100 28.04 -10.46 4.43
CA ASP A 100 27.91 -11.68 3.65
C ASP A 100 26.49 -12.27 3.78
N ILE A 101 25.94 -12.67 2.64
CA ILE A 101 24.61 -13.26 2.54
C ILE A 101 24.77 -14.68 2.01
N LEU A 102 24.27 -15.65 2.77
CA LEU A 102 24.30 -17.06 2.41
C LEU A 102 22.90 -17.49 1.97
N PHE A 103 22.76 -17.89 0.70
CA PHE A 103 21.51 -18.45 0.17
C PHE A 103 21.30 -19.87 0.67
N GLY A 104 20.07 -20.18 1.05
CA GLY A 104 19.59 -21.50 1.43
C GLY A 104 18.58 -22.03 0.42
N SER A 105 17.49 -22.65 0.91
CA SER A 105 16.45 -23.24 0.07
C SER A 105 15.56 -22.18 -0.61
N LEU A 106 15.12 -22.45 -1.83
CA LEU A 106 14.12 -21.66 -2.52
C LEU A 106 12.76 -21.77 -1.79
N ILE A 107 12.14 -20.63 -1.47
CA ILE A 107 10.81 -20.54 -0.83
C ILE A 107 9.74 -20.33 -1.90
N SER A 108 9.99 -19.45 -2.87
CA SER A 108 9.03 -19.09 -3.91
C SER A 108 9.72 -18.84 -5.23
N ASP A 109 9.19 -19.44 -6.29
CA ASP A 109 9.68 -19.29 -7.66
C ASP A 109 8.67 -18.49 -8.51
N GLY A 110 8.69 -17.16 -8.35
CA GLY A 110 7.87 -16.27 -9.16
C GLY A 110 8.36 -16.16 -10.60
N LYS A 111 7.57 -15.57 -11.50
CA LYS A 111 7.99 -15.40 -12.90
C LYS A 111 9.19 -14.45 -13.06
N PHE A 112 9.23 -13.37 -12.28
CA PHE A 112 10.24 -12.31 -12.38
C PHE A 112 11.11 -12.19 -11.13
N TYR A 113 10.84 -13.04 -10.14
CA TYR A 113 11.48 -12.98 -8.85
C TYR A 113 11.62 -14.35 -8.25
N GLN A 114 12.52 -14.45 -7.30
CA GLN A 114 12.63 -15.60 -6.42
C GLN A 114 12.68 -15.09 -4.99
N VAL A 115 12.14 -15.88 -4.07
CA VAL A 115 12.31 -15.70 -2.64
C VAL A 115 13.05 -16.92 -2.13
N TRP A 116 14.17 -16.67 -1.48
CA TRP A 116 15.04 -17.69 -0.91
C TRP A 116 15.06 -17.55 0.61
N LYS A 117 15.15 -18.68 1.31
CA LYS A 117 15.63 -18.68 2.69
C LYS A 117 17.12 -18.34 2.64
N GLY A 118 17.63 -17.58 3.59
CA GLY A 118 19.06 -17.32 3.69
C GLY A 118 19.48 -16.89 5.08
N ARG A 119 20.77 -16.58 5.21
CA ARG A 119 21.40 -16.07 6.43
C ARG A 119 22.19 -14.82 6.11
N MET A 120 22.00 -13.80 6.93
CA MET A 120 22.77 -12.56 6.91
C MET A 120 23.79 -12.60 8.06
N VAL A 121 25.08 -12.55 7.74
CA VAL A 121 26.16 -12.58 8.73
C VAL A 121 26.22 -11.26 9.48
N ARG A 122 26.29 -11.30 10.81
CA ARG A 122 26.36 -10.10 11.67
C ARG A 122 27.68 -9.97 12.42
N GLY A 123 28.44 -11.06 12.48
CA GLY A 123 29.75 -11.13 13.13
C GLY A 123 30.26 -12.57 13.09
N VAL A 124 31.35 -12.83 13.81
CA VAL A 124 31.91 -14.18 13.94
C VAL A 124 30.90 -15.06 14.67
N ASN A 125 30.39 -16.10 13.99
CA ASN A 125 29.36 -17.03 14.47
C ASN A 125 27.99 -16.39 14.83
N ASP A 126 27.74 -15.14 14.45
CA ASP A 126 26.42 -14.50 14.58
C ASP A 126 25.78 -14.32 13.20
N TYR A 127 24.58 -14.86 13.05
CA TYR A 127 23.80 -14.77 11.82
C TYR A 127 22.32 -14.54 12.15
N LYS A 128 21.64 -13.83 11.25
CA LYS A 128 20.18 -13.74 11.25
C LYS A 128 19.62 -14.51 10.07
N ASP A 129 18.68 -15.41 10.33
CA ASP A 129 17.88 -16.02 9.28
C ASP A 129 16.98 -14.97 8.62
N VAL A 130 16.94 -14.95 7.29
CA VAL A 130 16.26 -13.93 6.48
C VAL A 130 15.55 -14.56 5.28
N ALA A 131 14.52 -13.88 4.79
CA ALA A 131 13.97 -14.12 3.46
C ALA A 131 14.65 -13.15 2.47
N ILE A 132 15.22 -13.69 1.39
CA ILE A 132 15.94 -12.92 0.37
C ILE A 132 15.09 -12.91 -0.90
N LYS A 133 14.57 -11.74 -1.25
CA LYS A 133 13.84 -11.54 -2.51
C LYS A 133 14.78 -10.96 -3.55
N THR A 134 14.83 -11.60 -4.72
CA THR A 134 15.73 -11.25 -5.83
C THR A 134 14.98 -11.26 -7.14
N ASP A 135 15.49 -10.53 -8.13
CA ASP A 135 15.02 -10.57 -9.51
C ASP A 135 15.43 -11.88 -10.22
N LYS A 136 14.68 -12.26 -11.26
CA LYS A 136 15.09 -13.26 -12.25
C LYS A 136 15.62 -12.57 -13.50
N GLY A 137 16.85 -12.88 -13.88
CA GLY A 137 17.41 -12.52 -15.19
C GLY A 137 17.91 -11.08 -15.33
N CYS A 138 18.35 -10.44 -14.24
CA CYS A 138 18.92 -9.08 -14.23
C CYS A 138 17.95 -8.02 -14.76
N ASN A 139 16.67 -8.07 -14.40
CA ASN A 139 15.68 -7.12 -14.90
C ASN A 139 15.75 -5.79 -14.14
N GLU A 140 16.33 -4.75 -14.75
CA GLU A 140 16.48 -3.42 -14.13
C GLU A 140 15.17 -2.81 -13.61
N GLY A 141 14.06 -3.02 -14.31
CA GLY A 141 12.75 -2.54 -13.85
C GLY A 141 12.30 -3.23 -12.57
N TYR A 142 12.58 -4.52 -12.45
CA TYR A 142 12.28 -5.29 -11.23
C TYR A 142 13.23 -4.95 -10.08
N ILE A 143 14.52 -4.73 -10.36
CA ILE A 143 15.51 -4.26 -9.37
C ILE A 143 15.05 -2.92 -8.77
N ARG A 144 14.61 -1.99 -9.62
CA ARG A 144 14.05 -0.71 -9.18
C ARG A 144 12.80 -0.89 -8.33
N TYR A 145 11.96 -1.87 -8.63
CA TYR A 145 10.83 -2.21 -7.78
C TYR A 145 11.26 -2.73 -6.41
N LEU A 146 12.23 -3.64 -6.34
CA LEU A 146 12.74 -4.17 -5.07
C LEU A 146 13.28 -3.04 -4.18
N TYR A 147 14.00 -2.08 -4.77
CA TYR A 147 14.42 -0.86 -4.08
C TYR A 147 13.23 -0.08 -3.50
N ARG A 148 12.22 0.25 -4.33
CA ARG A 148 11.03 1.00 -3.88
C ARG A 148 10.20 0.24 -2.84
N GLN A 149 10.15 -1.07 -2.96
CA GLN A 149 9.53 -1.95 -1.98
C GLN A 149 10.28 -1.89 -0.64
N GLY A 150 11.61 -1.99 -0.67
CA GLY A 150 12.45 -1.85 0.52
C GLY A 150 12.25 -0.51 1.22
N GLU A 151 12.21 0.61 0.47
CA GLU A 151 11.91 1.94 1.03
C GLU A 151 10.52 1.98 1.70
N SER A 152 9.50 1.40 1.05
CA SER A 152 8.12 1.43 1.55
C SER A 152 7.95 0.58 2.81
N LEU A 153 8.58 -0.60 2.84
CA LEU A 153 8.60 -1.48 4.02
C LEU A 153 9.37 -0.84 5.18
N ASN A 154 10.53 -0.24 4.91
CA ASN A 154 11.35 0.40 5.96
C ASN A 154 10.64 1.59 6.64
N LYS A 155 9.78 2.32 5.91
CA LYS A 155 8.93 3.37 6.50
C LYS A 155 7.90 2.84 7.50
N LEU A 156 7.50 1.58 7.36
CA LEU A 156 6.55 0.90 8.25
C LEU A 156 7.23 -0.17 9.10
N ARG A 157 8.55 -0.06 9.30
CA ARG A 157 9.30 -1.00 10.14
C ARG A 157 8.68 -1.11 11.53
N ASN A 158 8.67 -2.31 12.09
CA ASN A 158 8.07 -2.67 13.38
C ASN A 158 6.54 -2.47 13.46
N HIS A 159 5.85 -2.23 12.34
CA HIS A 159 4.38 -2.23 12.35
C HIS A 159 3.87 -3.67 12.41
N ASP A 160 2.95 -3.96 13.35
CA ASP A 160 2.49 -5.31 13.67
C ASP A 160 2.06 -6.16 12.46
N TYR A 161 1.44 -5.50 11.48
CA TYR A 161 0.85 -6.13 10.29
C TYR A 161 1.64 -5.93 8.99
N ILE A 162 2.89 -5.50 9.06
CA ILE A 162 3.78 -5.32 7.91
C ILE A 162 5.02 -6.20 8.10
N ILE A 163 5.49 -6.86 7.03
CA ILE A 163 6.72 -7.64 7.12
C ILE A 163 7.92 -6.70 7.31
N ASP A 164 8.82 -7.03 8.23
CA ASP A 164 9.98 -6.17 8.47
C ASP A 164 10.98 -6.24 7.31
N CYS A 165 11.43 -5.07 6.86
CA CYS A 165 12.56 -4.92 5.96
C CYS A 165 13.85 -4.82 6.77
N LEU A 166 14.82 -5.67 6.44
CA LEU A 166 16.14 -5.69 7.07
C LEU A 166 17.18 -4.93 6.25
N GLY A 167 16.87 -4.64 4.98
CA GLY A 167 17.70 -3.83 4.10
C GLY A 167 17.77 -4.39 2.68
N THR A 168 18.53 -3.71 1.83
CA THR A 168 18.86 -4.14 0.46
C THR A 168 20.36 -4.20 0.25
N THR A 169 20.84 -4.99 -0.72
CA THR A 169 22.24 -4.85 -1.15
C THR A 169 22.50 -3.48 -1.77
N PRO A 170 23.76 -3.00 -1.83
CA PRO A 170 24.10 -1.72 -2.47
C PRO A 170 23.66 -1.59 -3.93
N ASP A 171 23.62 -2.71 -4.65
CA ASP A 171 23.15 -2.81 -6.04
C ASP A 171 21.63 -3.07 -6.16
N TYR A 172 20.91 -3.11 -5.04
CA TYR A 172 19.47 -3.34 -4.92
C TYR A 172 18.97 -4.67 -5.49
N ARG A 173 19.87 -5.61 -5.78
CA ARG A 173 19.53 -6.92 -6.33
C ARG A 173 18.77 -7.78 -5.32
N PHE A 174 19.11 -7.64 -4.04
CA PHE A 174 18.52 -8.43 -2.97
C PHE A 174 17.81 -7.52 -1.97
N LEU A 175 16.57 -7.88 -1.64
CA LEU A 175 15.80 -7.31 -0.55
C LEU A 175 15.70 -8.35 0.57
N MET A 176 16.22 -8.02 1.74
CA MET A 176 16.23 -8.88 2.92
C MET A 176 15.05 -8.52 3.81
N MET A 177 14.26 -9.52 4.15
CA MET A 177 13.06 -9.38 4.96
C MET A 177 13.09 -10.38 6.11
N GLU A 178 12.24 -10.14 7.11
CA GLU A 178 11.91 -11.12 8.14
C GLU A 178 11.52 -12.47 7.49
N LEU A 179 12.12 -13.55 8.00
CA LEU A 179 11.77 -14.91 7.59
C LEU A 179 10.61 -15.41 8.46
N SER A 180 9.49 -15.73 7.82
CA SER A 180 8.41 -16.45 8.49
C SER A 180 8.67 -17.96 8.49
N PRO A 181 8.49 -18.65 9.63
CA PRO A 181 8.52 -20.11 9.70
C PRO A 181 7.23 -20.79 9.22
N VAL A 182 6.12 -20.04 9.08
CA VAL A 182 4.79 -20.58 8.75
C VAL A 182 4.51 -20.55 7.25
N GLY A 183 5.05 -19.56 6.54
CA GLY A 183 4.78 -19.35 5.11
C GLY A 183 3.69 -18.31 4.85
N ASN A 184 3.01 -18.40 3.71
CA ASN A 184 1.99 -17.43 3.31
C ASN A 184 0.57 -17.85 3.75
N LEU A 185 -0.33 -16.86 3.80
CA LEU A 185 -1.72 -17.03 4.23
C LEU A 185 -2.47 -18.07 3.40
N LYS A 186 -2.24 -18.13 2.08
CA LYS A 186 -2.89 -19.11 1.20
C LYS A 186 -2.58 -20.54 1.65
N GLN A 187 -1.30 -20.87 1.77
CA GLN A 187 -0.84 -22.18 2.26
C GLN A 187 -1.36 -22.47 3.67
N TYR A 188 -1.34 -21.46 4.54
CA TYR A 188 -1.78 -21.59 5.92
C TYR A 188 -3.28 -21.93 6.04
N VAL A 189 -4.14 -21.22 5.32
CA VAL A 189 -5.60 -21.41 5.32
C VAL A 189 -5.98 -22.76 4.67
N GLU A 190 -5.27 -23.16 3.61
CA GLU A 190 -5.39 -24.49 3.01
C GLU A 190 -5.02 -25.62 4.00
N ALA A 191 -3.89 -25.49 4.69
CA ALA A 191 -3.43 -26.47 5.67
C ALA A 191 -4.42 -26.60 6.85
N LYS A 192 -4.82 -25.48 7.46
CA LYS A 192 -5.80 -25.47 8.56
C LYS A 192 -7.17 -26.03 8.16
N THR A 193 -7.54 -25.87 6.90
CA THR A 193 -8.77 -26.46 6.37
C THR A 193 -8.66 -27.97 6.24
N LYS A 194 -7.54 -28.50 5.74
CA LYS A 194 -7.28 -29.95 5.67
C LYS A 194 -7.22 -30.60 7.05
N GLU A 195 -6.68 -29.88 8.04
CA GLU A 195 -6.66 -30.31 9.45
C GLU A 195 -8.04 -30.27 10.13
N GLY A 196 -9.06 -29.66 9.50
CA GLY A 196 -10.38 -29.45 10.10
C GLY A 196 -10.42 -28.39 11.22
N THR A 197 -9.33 -27.66 11.46
CA THR A 197 -9.21 -26.71 12.59
C THR A 197 -9.58 -25.28 12.22
N PHE A 198 -9.70 -24.97 10.93
CA PHE A 198 -10.02 -23.62 10.45
C PHE A 198 -11.42 -23.14 10.89
N SER A 199 -12.39 -24.05 10.96
CA SER A 199 -13.81 -23.74 11.17
C SER A 199 -14.31 -24.06 12.59
N LEU A 200 -13.40 -24.18 13.57
CA LEU A 200 -13.77 -24.40 14.97
C LEU A 200 -14.56 -23.19 15.49
N PRO A 201 -15.69 -23.39 16.20
CA PRO A 201 -16.46 -22.29 16.77
C PRO A 201 -15.62 -21.53 17.79
N ARG A 202 -15.10 -20.37 17.38
CA ARG A 202 -14.34 -19.42 18.20
C ARG A 202 -15.07 -18.07 18.18
N SER A 203 -14.90 -17.27 19.23
CA SER A 203 -15.47 -15.92 19.31
C SER A 203 -14.37 -14.93 19.72
N PRO A 204 -13.99 -13.97 18.84
CA PRO A 204 -14.43 -13.84 17.45
C PRO A 204 -13.91 -15.00 16.56
N PRO A 205 -14.57 -15.29 15.42
CA PRO A 205 -14.08 -16.33 14.51
C PRO A 205 -12.71 -15.96 13.95
N PHE A 206 -11.85 -16.98 13.80
CA PHE A 206 -10.44 -16.80 13.48
C PHE A 206 -10.22 -16.03 12.16
N GLU A 207 -11.08 -16.25 11.17
CA GLU A 207 -11.08 -15.60 9.87
C GLU A 207 -11.26 -14.07 9.99
N PHE A 208 -12.08 -13.59 10.93
CA PHE A 208 -12.27 -12.15 11.14
C PHE A 208 -11.03 -11.47 11.70
N ASN A 209 -10.28 -12.16 12.57
CA ASN A 209 -9.02 -11.63 13.07
C ASN A 209 -8.04 -11.46 11.92
N LEU A 210 -7.90 -12.46 11.04
CA LEU A 210 -7.05 -12.37 9.85
C LEU A 210 -7.44 -11.18 8.96
N ILE A 211 -8.73 -11.03 8.66
CA ILE A 211 -9.28 -9.94 7.84
C ILE A 211 -8.98 -8.57 8.46
N ASN A 212 -9.18 -8.43 9.77
CA ASN A 212 -8.94 -7.18 10.49
C ASN A 212 -7.45 -6.80 10.48
N GLN A 213 -6.55 -7.76 10.70
CA GLN A 213 -5.10 -7.54 10.64
C GLN A 213 -4.65 -7.10 9.24
N ILE A 214 -5.13 -7.78 8.19
CA ILE A 214 -4.84 -7.42 6.80
C ILE A 214 -5.36 -6.02 6.50
N TYR A 215 -6.58 -5.69 6.94
CA TYR A 215 -7.13 -4.35 6.76
C TYR A 215 -6.23 -3.27 7.38
N LEU A 216 -5.83 -3.46 8.65
CA LEU A 216 -5.00 -2.48 9.36
C LEU A 216 -3.64 -2.29 8.68
N GLY A 217 -3.07 -3.36 8.13
CA GLY A 217 -1.87 -3.27 7.30
C GLY A 217 -2.10 -2.49 6.00
N VAL A 218 -3.22 -2.72 5.30
CA VAL A 218 -3.56 -1.97 4.07
C VAL A 218 -3.73 -0.48 4.36
N GLU A 219 -4.43 -0.16 5.46
CA GLU A 219 -4.62 1.20 5.93
C GLU A 219 -3.27 1.89 6.17
N ALA A 220 -2.36 1.26 6.93
CA ALA A 220 -1.02 1.79 7.18
C ALA A 220 -0.23 2.10 5.90
N VAL A 221 -0.31 1.22 4.89
CA VAL A 221 0.34 1.43 3.58
C VAL A 221 -0.24 2.62 2.82
N HIS A 222 -1.57 2.80 2.87
CA HIS A 222 -2.26 3.92 2.22
C HIS A 222 -1.97 5.26 2.89
N PHE A 223 -1.65 5.27 4.19
CA PHE A 223 -1.27 6.47 4.94
C PHE A 223 0.20 6.89 4.78
N LEU A 224 1.03 6.12 4.06
CA LEU A 224 2.40 6.50 3.79
C LEU A 224 2.49 7.84 3.04
N SER A 225 3.57 8.58 3.27
CA SER A 225 3.91 9.79 2.52
C SER A 225 5.27 9.63 1.82
N PRO A 226 5.33 9.70 0.48
CA PRO A 226 4.20 9.57 -0.45
C PRO A 226 3.47 8.21 -0.32
N PRO A 227 2.20 8.13 -0.74
CA PRO A 227 1.41 6.92 -0.61
C PRO A 227 1.95 5.78 -1.46
N SER A 228 1.83 4.57 -0.92
CA SER A 228 2.18 3.32 -1.59
C SER A 228 0.92 2.52 -1.90
N LEU A 229 1.00 1.65 -2.89
CA LEU A 229 -0.08 0.74 -3.26
C LEU A 229 0.46 -0.69 -3.31
N PHE A 230 -0.44 -1.66 -3.14
CA PHE A 230 -0.09 -3.06 -3.31
C PHE A 230 0.04 -3.44 -4.78
N TYR A 231 -0.68 -2.75 -5.67
CA TYR A 231 -0.80 -3.02 -7.11
C TYR A 231 -1.45 -4.38 -7.44
N CYS A 232 -1.29 -5.38 -6.56
CA CYS A 232 -2.01 -6.63 -6.46
C CYS A 232 -1.81 -7.23 -5.06
N LEU A 233 -2.80 -7.08 -4.18
CA LEU A 233 -2.86 -7.85 -2.95
C LEU A 233 -3.46 -9.24 -3.24
N CYS A 234 -2.82 -10.29 -2.73
CA CYS A 234 -3.29 -11.67 -2.79
C CYS A 234 -2.88 -12.41 -1.52
N ALA A 235 -3.55 -13.51 -1.18
CA ALA A 235 -3.23 -14.27 0.02
C ALA A 235 -1.78 -14.81 0.01
N SER A 236 -1.18 -15.06 -1.16
CA SER A 236 0.23 -15.45 -1.28
C SER A 236 1.23 -14.35 -0.88
N ASN A 237 0.81 -13.07 -0.93
CA ASN A 237 1.62 -11.92 -0.51
C ASN A 237 1.41 -11.56 0.99
N VAL A 238 0.49 -12.23 1.69
CA VAL A 238 0.32 -12.12 3.14
C VAL A 238 1.12 -13.22 3.81
N ILE A 239 2.03 -12.84 4.70
CA ILE A 239 2.92 -13.75 5.42
C ILE A 239 2.34 -14.03 6.79
N MET A 240 2.37 -15.28 7.24
CA MET A 240 1.90 -15.67 8.56
C MET A 240 3.07 -15.71 9.54
N SER A 241 2.97 -15.02 10.66
CA SER A 241 3.96 -15.09 11.74
C SER A 241 3.74 -16.32 12.61
N GLY A 242 4.75 -16.73 13.38
CA GLY A 242 4.67 -17.94 14.22
C GLY A 242 3.60 -17.87 15.32
N ASP A 243 3.22 -16.66 15.73
CA ASP A 243 2.13 -16.36 16.67
C ASP A 243 0.74 -16.31 16.01
N GLY A 244 0.65 -16.51 14.69
CA GLY A 244 -0.59 -16.45 13.92
C GLY A 244 -0.95 -15.05 13.39
N THR A 245 -0.05 -14.07 13.48
CA THR A 245 -0.29 -12.71 12.97
C THR A 245 -0.05 -12.60 11.46
N CYS A 246 -0.96 -11.95 10.73
CA CYS A 246 -0.80 -11.59 9.31
C CYS A 246 0.15 -10.40 9.13
N LYS A 247 1.18 -10.57 8.30
CA LYS A 247 2.12 -9.51 7.90
C LYS A 247 2.10 -9.31 6.40
N LEU A 248 1.75 -8.11 5.96
CA LEU A 248 1.66 -7.80 4.54
C LEU A 248 3.04 -7.57 3.94
N SER A 249 3.23 -8.14 2.75
CA SER A 249 4.36 -7.87 1.87
C SER A 249 3.83 -7.48 0.48
N GLY A 250 4.71 -7.08 -0.44
CA GLY A 250 4.32 -6.93 -1.85
C GLY A 250 3.93 -5.52 -2.30
N PHE A 251 3.84 -4.54 -1.41
CA PHE A 251 3.58 -3.14 -1.78
C PHE A 251 4.85 -2.36 -2.07
N ALA A 252 4.70 -1.26 -2.83
CA ALA A 252 5.74 -0.27 -3.10
C ALA A 252 5.10 1.05 -3.55
N ASN A 253 5.84 2.16 -3.55
CA ASN A 253 5.46 3.34 -4.32
C ASN A 253 5.97 3.22 -5.77
N TRP A 254 5.20 2.56 -6.64
CA TRP A 254 5.59 2.38 -8.04
C TRP A 254 5.37 3.63 -8.89
N ASN A 255 4.53 4.59 -8.48
CA ASN A 255 4.28 5.81 -9.26
C ASN A 255 5.56 6.67 -9.46
N MET A 256 6.61 6.41 -8.68
CA MET A 256 7.94 7.02 -8.80
C MET A 256 8.87 6.32 -9.81
N VAL A 257 8.43 5.22 -10.43
CA VAL A 257 9.18 4.50 -11.47
C VAL A 257 8.85 5.11 -12.84
N ARG A 258 9.79 5.88 -13.40
CA ARG A 258 9.68 6.39 -14.79
C ARG A 258 9.49 5.25 -15.78
N HIS A 259 8.60 5.45 -16.77
CA HIS A 259 8.26 4.48 -17.81
C HIS A 259 7.72 3.14 -17.30
N ARG A 260 7.04 3.13 -16.13
CA ARG A 260 6.36 1.94 -15.60
C ARG A 260 5.47 1.28 -16.64
N GLU A 261 4.52 2.03 -17.19
CA GLU A 261 3.47 1.48 -18.05
C GLU A 261 4.07 0.87 -19.32
N GLU A 262 5.00 1.61 -19.94
CA GLU A 262 5.80 1.13 -21.06
C GLU A 262 6.61 -0.12 -20.71
N TRP A 263 7.20 -0.20 -19.51
CA TRP A 263 7.92 -1.39 -19.05
C TRP A 263 6.96 -2.58 -18.83
N GLU A 264 5.81 -2.38 -18.18
CA GLU A 264 4.82 -3.44 -17.95
C GLU A 264 4.24 -3.97 -19.27
N GLU A 265 4.03 -3.08 -20.23
CA GLU A 265 3.55 -3.41 -21.57
C GLU A 265 4.63 -4.12 -22.40
N LYS A 266 5.85 -3.55 -22.48
CA LYS A 266 6.99 -4.12 -23.21
C LYS A 266 7.37 -5.51 -22.70
N ASN A 267 7.34 -5.72 -21.39
CA ASN A 267 7.71 -6.99 -20.78
C ASN A 267 6.56 -8.00 -20.73
N ARG A 268 5.38 -7.65 -21.26
CA ARG A 268 4.17 -8.51 -21.31
C ARG A 268 3.94 -9.23 -19.98
N LEU A 269 4.07 -8.51 -18.86
CA LEU A 269 3.99 -9.12 -17.55
C LEU A 269 2.63 -9.84 -17.44
N PRO A 270 2.60 -11.15 -17.13
CA PRO A 270 1.37 -11.78 -16.70
C PRO A 270 1.00 -11.17 -15.37
N ARG A 271 0.21 -10.10 -15.47
CA ARG A 271 -0.49 -9.53 -14.34
C ARG A 271 -1.42 -10.62 -13.79
N PRO A 272 -1.45 -10.83 -12.47
CA PRO A 272 -2.37 -11.77 -11.82
C PRO A 272 -3.79 -11.20 -11.91
N ILE A 273 -4.39 -11.28 -13.11
CA ILE A 273 -5.62 -10.56 -13.46
C ILE A 273 -6.82 -10.91 -12.57
N GLN A 274 -6.78 -12.07 -11.92
CA GLN A 274 -7.79 -12.55 -10.98
C GLN A 274 -7.93 -11.66 -9.74
N TRP A 275 -6.86 -10.95 -9.36
CA TRP A 275 -6.83 -10.04 -8.21
C TRP A 275 -6.91 -8.56 -8.60
N LEU A 276 -6.95 -8.24 -9.90
CA LEU A 276 -6.94 -6.86 -10.37
C LEU A 276 -8.34 -6.33 -10.59
N SER A 277 -8.55 -5.08 -10.16
CA SER A 277 -9.75 -4.32 -10.51
C SER A 277 -9.79 -3.97 -12.00
N PRO A 278 -10.97 -3.62 -12.54
CA PRO A 278 -11.12 -3.22 -13.94
C PRO A 278 -10.15 -2.08 -14.35
N GLU A 279 -9.96 -1.08 -13.50
CA GLU A 279 -9.04 0.03 -13.76
C GLU A 279 -7.56 -0.38 -13.64
N ALA A 280 -7.19 -1.26 -12.71
CA ALA A 280 -5.83 -1.80 -12.60
C ALA A 280 -5.47 -2.70 -13.81
N ILE A 281 -6.45 -3.41 -14.38
CA ILE A 281 -6.27 -4.15 -15.65
C ILE A 281 -5.89 -3.19 -16.80
N ARG A 282 -6.37 -1.94 -16.74
CA ARG A 282 -6.04 -0.82 -17.64
C ARG A 282 -4.83 0.01 -17.16
N LEU A 283 -3.98 -0.56 -16.30
CA LEU A 283 -2.75 0.05 -15.77
C LEU A 283 -2.96 1.23 -14.80
N LYS A 284 -4.20 1.57 -14.44
CA LYS A 284 -4.50 2.62 -13.48
C LYS A 284 -4.70 2.03 -12.08
N HIS A 285 -3.67 2.13 -11.24
CA HIS A 285 -3.75 1.66 -9.86
C HIS A 285 -4.10 2.79 -8.91
N THR A 286 -5.07 2.54 -8.04
CA THR A 286 -5.64 3.52 -7.10
C THR A 286 -5.98 2.83 -5.78
N TYR A 287 -6.31 3.59 -4.73
CA TYR A 287 -6.80 2.98 -3.49
C TYR A 287 -8.01 2.06 -3.69
N PRO A 288 -9.05 2.42 -4.49
CA PRO A 288 -10.11 1.48 -4.84
C PRO A 288 -9.63 0.17 -5.46
N SER A 289 -8.54 0.19 -6.21
CA SER A 289 -7.95 -1.01 -6.81
C SER A 289 -7.36 -1.95 -5.76
N ASP A 290 -6.72 -1.40 -4.73
CA ASP A 290 -6.25 -2.18 -3.58
C ASP A 290 -7.43 -2.73 -2.77
N ILE A 291 -8.51 -1.96 -2.58
CA ILE A 291 -9.74 -2.42 -1.92
C ILE A 291 -10.40 -3.58 -2.68
N TRP A 292 -10.40 -3.55 -4.02
CA TRP A 292 -10.83 -4.68 -4.84
C TRP A 292 -10.00 -5.93 -4.53
N SER A 293 -8.67 -5.80 -4.59
CA SER A 293 -7.77 -6.95 -4.36
C SER A 293 -7.85 -7.47 -2.92
N PHE A 294 -8.10 -6.61 -1.94
CA PHE A 294 -8.43 -6.99 -0.57
C PHE A 294 -9.74 -7.78 -0.48
N GLY A 295 -10.77 -7.41 -1.23
CA GLY A 295 -11.99 -8.20 -1.35
C GLY A 295 -11.73 -9.61 -1.89
N ILE A 296 -10.84 -9.76 -2.87
CA ILE A 296 -10.43 -11.06 -3.39
C ILE A 296 -9.69 -11.87 -2.31
N VAL A 297 -8.80 -11.27 -1.53
CA VAL A 297 -8.11 -11.93 -0.40
C VAL A 297 -9.10 -12.42 0.65
N MET A 298 -10.12 -11.62 0.98
CA MET A 298 -11.20 -12.05 1.86
C MET A 298 -11.91 -13.29 1.30
N TRP A 299 -12.18 -13.31 -0.01
CA TRP A 299 -12.74 -14.50 -0.67
C TRP A 299 -11.79 -15.70 -0.57
N GLU A 300 -10.48 -15.53 -0.77
CA GLU A 300 -9.48 -16.61 -0.61
C GLU A 300 -9.47 -17.21 0.80
N ILE A 301 -9.64 -16.38 1.84
CA ILE A 301 -9.75 -16.83 3.25
C ILE A 301 -10.95 -17.77 3.44
N PHE A 302 -12.09 -17.49 2.79
CA PHE A 302 -13.31 -18.30 2.91
C PHE A 302 -13.41 -19.43 1.87
N SER A 303 -12.55 -19.43 0.86
CA SER A 303 -12.48 -20.42 -0.22
C SER A 303 -11.09 -21.10 -0.27
N PRO A 304 -10.65 -21.74 0.83
CA PRO A 304 -9.35 -22.39 0.92
C PRO A 304 -9.12 -23.37 -0.24
N GLY A 305 -8.01 -23.20 -0.96
CA GLY A 305 -7.60 -24.09 -2.06
C GLY A 305 -8.30 -23.82 -3.40
N GLN A 306 -9.11 -22.78 -3.51
CA GLN A 306 -9.70 -22.34 -4.78
C GLN A 306 -8.94 -21.13 -5.33
N GLU A 307 -8.77 -21.08 -6.65
CA GLU A 307 -8.27 -19.87 -7.31
C GLU A 307 -9.45 -18.98 -7.73
N PRO A 308 -9.34 -17.64 -7.61
CA PRO A 308 -10.41 -16.76 -8.06
C PRO A 308 -10.63 -16.93 -9.57
N PHE A 309 -11.87 -17.15 -10.00
CA PHE A 309 -12.22 -17.37 -11.41
C PHE A 309 -11.50 -18.57 -12.08
N GLN A 310 -11.18 -19.62 -11.30
CA GLN A 310 -10.45 -20.81 -11.79
C GLN A 310 -11.10 -21.51 -13.00
N GLU A 311 -12.41 -21.34 -13.21
CA GLU A 311 -13.16 -21.97 -14.30
C GLU A 311 -12.94 -21.29 -15.66
N PHE A 312 -12.24 -20.15 -15.70
CA PHE A 312 -12.14 -19.30 -16.87
C PHE A 312 -10.69 -19.10 -17.31
N SER A 313 -10.48 -19.03 -18.63
CA SER A 313 -9.20 -18.64 -19.20
C SER A 313 -8.87 -17.18 -18.90
N ARG A 314 -7.58 -16.82 -19.02
CA ARG A 314 -7.12 -15.45 -18.78
C ARG A 314 -7.90 -14.39 -19.59
N LYS A 315 -8.27 -14.70 -20.84
CA LYS A 315 -9.03 -13.79 -21.71
C LYS A 315 -10.47 -13.62 -21.22
N GLU A 316 -11.10 -14.73 -20.80
CA GLU A 316 -12.47 -14.73 -20.28
C GLU A 316 -12.55 -14.00 -18.94
N ILE A 317 -11.61 -14.25 -18.02
CA ILE A 317 -11.54 -13.54 -16.72
C ILE A 317 -11.53 -12.02 -16.96
N ARG A 318 -10.67 -11.55 -17.87
CA ARG A 318 -10.60 -10.12 -18.23
C ARG A 318 -11.95 -9.58 -18.71
N GLN A 319 -12.62 -10.30 -19.62
CA GLN A 319 -13.94 -9.89 -20.13
C GLN A 319 -14.99 -9.87 -19.01
N ARG A 320 -15.02 -10.91 -18.19
CA ARG A 320 -15.97 -11.06 -17.08
C ARG A 320 -15.81 -9.97 -16.04
N ILE A 321 -14.59 -9.64 -15.64
CA ILE A 321 -14.29 -8.51 -14.74
C ILE A 321 -14.82 -7.19 -15.34
N PHE A 322 -14.60 -6.95 -16.65
CA PHE A 322 -15.13 -5.75 -17.30
C PHE A 322 -16.67 -5.72 -17.41
N CYS A 323 -17.31 -6.89 -17.51
CA CYS A 323 -18.76 -7.02 -17.48
C CYS A 323 -19.35 -6.96 -16.05
N GLY A 324 -18.52 -6.73 -15.02
CA GLY A 324 -18.97 -6.65 -13.63
C GLY A 324 -19.31 -8.00 -13.01
N GLN A 325 -18.83 -9.11 -13.60
CA GLN A 325 -19.01 -10.42 -13.00
C GLN A 325 -18.27 -10.50 -11.66
N LYS A 326 -18.99 -11.03 -10.67
CA LYS A 326 -18.50 -11.25 -9.33
C LYS A 326 -18.21 -12.73 -9.09
N LEU A 327 -17.32 -13.01 -8.15
CA LEU A 327 -17.05 -14.36 -7.66
C LEU A 327 -18.30 -14.96 -7.02
N HIS A 328 -18.37 -16.29 -7.04
CA HIS A 328 -19.41 -17.02 -6.31
C HIS A 328 -19.24 -16.81 -4.80
N LYS A 329 -20.34 -16.93 -4.06
CA LYS A 329 -20.29 -16.93 -2.59
C LYS A 329 -19.43 -18.10 -2.10
N PRO A 330 -18.47 -17.89 -1.18
CA PRO A 330 -17.73 -18.98 -0.56
C PRO A 330 -18.67 -19.96 0.16
N ILE A 331 -18.43 -21.27 0.03
CA ILE A 331 -19.28 -22.33 0.62
C ILE A 331 -19.34 -22.22 2.15
N LYS A 332 -18.25 -21.76 2.78
CA LYS A 332 -18.14 -21.61 4.24
C LYS A 332 -18.65 -20.28 4.78
N CYS A 333 -19.18 -19.38 3.94
CA CYS A 333 -19.76 -18.13 4.43
C CYS A 333 -21.12 -18.41 5.10
N SER A 334 -21.14 -18.60 6.43
CA SER A 334 -22.40 -18.69 7.16
C SER A 334 -23.19 -17.38 7.00
N ASN A 335 -24.52 -17.46 6.83
CA ASN A 335 -25.41 -16.29 6.70
C ASN A 335 -25.46 -15.38 7.95
N LYS A 336 -24.66 -15.67 8.98
CA LYS A 336 -24.46 -14.84 10.18
C LYS A 336 -23.20 -13.97 10.09
N ILE A 337 -22.43 -14.07 9.02
CA ILE A 337 -21.33 -13.15 8.73
C ILE A 337 -21.98 -11.82 8.33
N GLN A 338 -22.20 -10.94 9.31
CA GLN A 338 -22.35 -9.52 9.02
C GLN A 338 -20.93 -8.97 8.97
N PRO A 339 -20.36 -8.71 7.78
CA PRO A 339 -19.11 -7.97 7.73
C PRO A 339 -19.36 -6.65 8.45
N VAL A 340 -18.50 -6.26 9.39
CA VAL A 340 -18.46 -4.89 9.92
C VAL A 340 -18.60 -3.94 8.71
N ASP A 341 -19.41 -2.89 8.79
CA ASP A 341 -19.76 -2.04 7.63
C ASP A 341 -18.55 -1.63 6.78
N LYS A 342 -17.41 -1.46 7.45
CA LYS A 342 -16.07 -1.24 6.92
C LYS A 342 -15.59 -2.26 5.86
N TYR A 343 -15.88 -3.55 6.02
CA TYR A 343 -15.50 -4.65 5.11
C TYR A 343 -16.54 -4.95 4.05
N ARG A 344 -17.79 -4.51 4.29
CA ARG A 344 -18.95 -4.80 3.43
C ARG A 344 -18.74 -4.27 2.02
N ARG A 345 -18.14 -3.08 1.88
CA ARG A 345 -17.86 -2.48 0.57
C ARG A 345 -16.89 -3.32 -0.24
N ALA A 346 -15.77 -3.77 0.34
CA ALA A 346 -14.76 -4.57 -0.36
C ALA A 346 -15.35 -5.89 -0.87
N LEU A 347 -16.05 -6.64 -0.01
CA LEU A 347 -16.71 -7.90 -0.41
C LEU A 347 -17.83 -7.69 -1.42
N TYR A 348 -18.62 -6.60 -1.31
CA TYR A 348 -19.70 -6.34 -2.26
C TYR A 348 -19.21 -6.02 -3.66
N GLU A 349 -18.03 -5.41 -3.82
CA GLU A 349 -17.48 -5.16 -5.15
C GLU A 349 -17.11 -6.48 -5.84
N VAL A 350 -16.63 -7.48 -5.09
CA VAL A 350 -16.07 -8.71 -5.68
C VAL A 350 -16.97 -9.95 -5.64
N CYS A 351 -17.98 -10.02 -4.76
CA CYS A 351 -18.84 -11.19 -4.58
C CYS A 351 -20.32 -10.87 -4.88
N GLN A 352 -21.05 -11.82 -5.47
CA GLN A 352 -22.51 -11.70 -5.65
C GLN A 352 -23.20 -11.51 -4.28
N ARG A 353 -24.18 -10.60 -4.18
CA ARG A 353 -24.72 -10.10 -2.91
C ARG A 353 -25.33 -11.18 -1.99
N LYS A 354 -25.26 -10.86 -0.68
CA LYS A 354 -25.67 -11.56 0.55
C LYS A 354 -24.74 -12.70 1.00
N ILE A 355 -23.55 -12.30 1.50
CA ILE A 355 -22.90 -13.05 2.58
C ILE A 355 -23.75 -12.93 3.83
#